data_AF-A0A8T7AKW9-F1
#
_entry.id   AF-A0A8T7AKW9-F1
#
_cell.length_a   1.000
_cell.length_b   1.000
_cell.length_c   1.000
_cell.angle_alpha   90.00
_cell.angle_beta   90.00
_cell.angle_gamma   90.00
#
_symmetry.space_group_name_H-M   'P 1'
#
loop_
_entity.id
_entity.type
_entity.pdbx_description
1 polymer ?
#
loop_
_entity_poly.entity_id
_entity_poly.type
_entity_poly.pdbx_seq_one_letter_code
_entity_poly.pdbx_strand_id
1 'polypeptide(L)'
;EPVSVGWSDQVAGMRDTWVKWSREIGERHALRELTGGSDATWLPVSKQRDLRLVSLDGAAPEEIEPNTVRLMNGCQFELTRIVLAGRGCEEPWWSCSFEAFGQPPSVLRNLESGMEFVFRTPPPLPLPEDRSMSYPYWLMQCTQHS
;
A
#
# COMPACT_ATOMS: atom_id res chain seq x y z
N GLU A 1 -9.98 -10.44 10.18
CA GLU A 1 -8.65 -11.02 10.44
C GLU A 1 -7.91 -11.14 9.12
N PRO A 2 -6.57 -10.96 9.11
CA PRO A 2 -5.78 -11.14 7.91
C PRO A 2 -5.94 -12.54 7.32
N VAL A 3 -6.05 -12.64 6.00
CA VAL A 3 -6.24 -13.90 5.28
C VAL A 3 -4.99 -14.20 4.45
N SER A 4 -4.38 -15.36 4.64
CA SER A 4 -3.28 -15.85 3.81
C SER A 4 -3.75 -16.08 2.37
N VAL A 5 -2.91 -15.68 1.42
CA VAL A 5 -3.18 -15.72 -0.02
C VAL A 5 -1.89 -16.03 -0.77
N GLY A 6 -1.95 -16.95 -1.73
CA GLY A 6 -0.81 -17.37 -2.54
C GLY A 6 -1.12 -17.31 -4.03
N TRP A 7 -0.17 -16.82 -4.83
CA TRP A 7 -0.29 -16.70 -6.29
C TRP A 7 0.71 -17.59 -7.02
N SER A 8 1.89 -17.82 -6.45
CA SER A 8 2.89 -18.75 -6.97
C SER A 8 3.86 -19.17 -5.86
N ASP A 9 4.79 -20.07 -6.16
CA ASP A 9 5.87 -20.48 -5.24
C ASP A 9 6.75 -19.30 -4.77
N GLN A 10 6.73 -18.17 -5.48
CA GLN A 10 7.53 -16.99 -5.17
C GLN A 10 6.70 -15.83 -4.60
N VAL A 11 5.37 -15.95 -4.58
CA VAL A 11 4.48 -14.84 -4.23
C VAL A 11 3.34 -15.33 -3.35
N ALA A 12 3.43 -14.99 -2.06
CA ALA A 12 2.42 -15.21 -1.05
C ALA A 12 2.34 -14.00 -0.10
N GLY A 13 1.22 -13.84 0.60
CA GLY A 13 1.04 -12.71 1.48
C GLY A 13 -0.22 -12.76 2.32
N MET A 14 -0.49 -11.64 2.98
CA MET A 14 -1.61 -11.45 3.88
C MET A 14 -2.52 -10.36 3.33
N ARG A 15 -3.77 -10.71 3.07
CA ARG A 15 -4.84 -9.77 2.74
C ARG A 15 -5.46 -9.23 4.02
N ASP A 16 -5.50 -7.90 4.15
CA ASP A 16 -6.10 -7.22 5.30
C ASP A 16 -6.90 -6.00 4.82
N THR A 17 -7.78 -5.48 5.67
CA THR A 17 -8.60 -4.30 5.38
C THR A 17 -8.48 -3.30 6.51
N TRP A 18 -8.19 -2.05 6.19
CA TRP A 18 -8.14 -0.95 7.16
C TRP A 18 -8.72 0.32 6.57
N VAL A 19 -9.18 1.22 7.43
CA VAL A 19 -9.66 2.55 7.02
C VAL A 19 -8.50 3.53 7.09
N LYS A 20 -8.18 4.12 5.94
CA LYS A 20 -7.17 5.17 5.84
C LYS A 20 -7.84 6.53 5.88
N TRP A 21 -7.50 7.33 6.88
CA TRP A 21 -7.86 8.74 6.95
C TRP A 21 -6.68 9.57 6.45
N SER A 22 -6.96 10.56 5.62
CA SER A 22 -5.96 11.51 5.16
C SER A 22 -6.52 12.92 5.22
N ARG A 23 -5.66 13.87 5.58
CA ARG A 23 -5.98 15.29 5.62
C ARG A 23 -4.78 16.05 5.08
N GLU A 24 -5.04 16.97 4.17
CA GLU A 24 -4.04 17.94 3.77
C GLU A 24 -3.78 18.89 4.95
N ILE A 25 -2.52 18.99 5.35
CA ILE A 25 -2.08 19.92 6.38
C ILE A 25 -1.40 21.07 5.64
N GLY A 26 -2.00 22.26 5.69
CA GLY A 26 -1.33 23.48 5.26
C GLY A 26 -0.27 23.90 6.28
N GLU A 27 0.89 24.38 5.81
CA GLU A 27 2.08 24.82 6.53
C GLU A 27 2.58 23.97 7.73
N ARG A 28 3.90 24.02 7.98
CA ARG A 28 4.54 23.21 9.03
C ARG A 28 4.04 23.50 10.46
N HIS A 29 3.42 24.66 10.69
CA HIS A 29 2.88 25.05 12.01
C HIS A 29 1.65 24.23 12.42
N ALA A 30 0.75 23.92 11.48
CA ALA A 30 -0.45 23.12 11.78
C ALA A 30 -0.11 21.67 12.19
N LEU A 31 1.02 21.14 11.72
CA LEU A 31 1.48 19.81 12.12
C LEU A 31 1.82 19.78 13.62
N ARG A 32 2.51 20.79 14.14
CA ARG A 32 2.87 20.86 15.58
C ARG A 32 1.65 20.98 16.48
N GLU A 33 0.63 21.72 16.05
CA GLU A 33 -0.62 21.85 16.80
C GLU A 33 -1.41 20.53 16.82
N LEU A 34 -1.43 19.80 15.69
CA LEU A 34 -2.06 18.48 15.60
C LEU A 34 -1.32 17.42 16.43
N THR A 35 0.01 17.53 16.55
CA THR A 35 0.83 16.55 17.26
C THR A 35 1.08 16.88 18.73
N GLY A 36 0.84 18.12 19.16
CA GLY A 36 1.31 18.65 20.44
C GLY A 36 0.42 18.39 21.66
N GLY A 37 -0.81 17.90 21.49
CA GLY A 37 -1.80 17.77 22.56
C GLY A 37 -2.49 16.41 22.69
N SER A 38 -1.99 15.36 22.03
CA SER A 38 -2.57 14.02 22.10
C SER A 38 -1.57 13.00 22.63
N ASP A 39 -2.06 11.96 23.31
CA ASP A 39 -1.28 10.75 23.63
C ASP A 39 -0.89 9.94 22.37
N ALA A 40 -1.15 10.46 21.18
CA ALA A 40 -0.85 9.81 19.92
C ALA A 40 0.63 9.94 19.57
N THR A 41 1.26 8.82 19.21
CA THR A 41 2.62 8.82 18.68
C THR A 41 2.60 9.22 17.21
N TRP A 42 3.33 10.28 16.87
CA TRP A 42 3.49 10.72 15.48
C TRP A 42 4.82 10.24 14.91
N LEU A 43 4.74 9.65 13.71
CA LEU A 43 5.91 9.16 12.98
C LEU A 43 6.06 9.96 11.68
N PRO A 44 7.15 10.73 11.51
CA PRO A 44 7.41 11.37 10.23
C PRO A 44 7.90 10.34 9.22
N VAL A 45 7.14 10.17 8.13
CA VAL A 45 7.42 9.20 7.07
C VAL A 45 7.55 9.92 5.73
N SER A 46 8.67 9.69 5.03
CA SER A 46 8.85 10.09 3.63
C SER A 46 8.63 8.89 2.71
N LYS A 47 7.96 9.12 1.57
CA LYS A 47 7.60 8.08 0.61
C LYS A 47 7.89 8.54 -0.81
N GLN A 48 8.61 7.71 -1.56
CA GLN A 48 8.72 7.79 -3.02
C GLN A 48 8.02 6.57 -3.60
N ARG A 49 7.16 6.77 -4.60
CA ARG A 49 6.23 5.75 -5.11
C ARG A 49 6.33 5.64 -6.61
N ASP A 50 6.39 4.41 -7.08
CA ASP A 50 6.16 4.05 -8.47
C ASP A 50 4.80 3.33 -8.55
N LEU A 51 3.91 3.85 -9.40
CA LEU A 51 2.53 3.41 -9.49
C LEU A 51 2.25 2.77 -10.85
N ARG A 52 1.58 1.63 -10.82
CA ARG A 52 0.94 1.02 -12.00
C ARG A 52 -0.55 0.95 -11.76
N LEU A 53 -1.34 1.37 -12.73
CA LEU A 53 -2.80 1.37 -12.62
C LEU A 53 -3.39 0.36 -13.59
N VAL A 54 -4.12 -0.63 -13.06
CA VAL A 54 -4.81 -1.64 -13.85
C VAL A 54 -6.29 -1.29 -13.92
N SER A 55 -6.78 -1.01 -15.14
CA SER A 55 -8.19 -0.88 -15.46
C SER A 55 -8.86 -2.25 -15.47
N LEU A 56 -10.03 -2.35 -14.84
CA LEU A 56 -10.87 -3.54 -14.79
C LEU A 56 -12.29 -3.27 -15.29
N ASP A 57 -12.48 -2.17 -16.03
CA ASP A 57 -13.78 -1.78 -16.59
C ASP A 57 -14.11 -2.51 -17.91
N GLY A 58 -13.09 -3.04 -18.59
CA GLY A 58 -13.23 -3.77 -19.85
C GLY A 58 -13.46 -5.26 -19.69
N ALA A 59 -13.47 -5.98 -20.82
CA ALA A 59 -13.57 -7.43 -20.85
C ALA A 59 -12.31 -8.14 -20.31
N ALA A 60 -11.17 -7.47 -20.32
CA ALA A 60 -9.89 -7.96 -19.82
C ALA A 60 -9.15 -6.86 -19.05
N PRO A 61 -8.34 -7.21 -18.03
CA PRO A 61 -7.51 -6.24 -17.34
C PRO A 61 -6.46 -5.61 -18.27
N GLU A 62 -6.25 -4.30 -18.13
CA GLU A 62 -5.31 -3.51 -18.94
C GLU A 62 -4.56 -2.52 -18.05
N GLU A 63 -3.26 -2.35 -18.29
CA GLU A 63 -2.49 -1.30 -17.63
C GLU A 63 -2.70 0.04 -18.35
N ILE A 64 -3.01 1.07 -17.58
CA ILE A 64 -3.24 2.41 -18.10
C ILE A 64 -2.37 3.43 -17.35
N GLU A 65 -2.10 4.54 -18.03
CA GLU A 65 -1.43 5.68 -17.40
C GLU A 65 -2.33 6.29 -16.32
N PRO A 66 -1.82 6.52 -15.09
CA PRO A 66 -2.58 7.20 -14.05
C PRO A 66 -3.10 8.56 -14.51
N ASN A 67 -4.30 8.94 -14.06
CA ASN A 67 -4.96 10.23 -14.37
C ASN A 67 -5.38 10.47 -15.83
N THR A 68 -5.32 9.45 -16.69
CA THR A 68 -5.81 9.58 -18.08
C THR A 68 -7.32 9.48 -18.20
N VAL A 69 -7.94 8.58 -17.43
CA VAL A 69 -9.38 8.32 -17.45
C VAL A 69 -9.92 8.07 -16.05
N ARG A 70 -11.19 8.39 -15.84
CA ARG A 70 -11.89 8.03 -14.60
C ARG A 70 -12.34 6.58 -14.68
N LEU A 71 -11.75 5.73 -13.85
CA LEU A 71 -12.11 4.31 -13.73
C LEU A 71 -13.26 4.10 -12.74
N MET A 72 -14.11 3.12 -13.04
CA MET A 72 -15.14 2.62 -12.12
C MET A 72 -14.62 1.43 -11.31
N ASN A 73 -13.80 0.58 -11.93
CA ASN A 73 -13.15 -0.57 -11.32
C ASN A 73 -11.68 -0.60 -11.70
N GLY A 74 -10.84 -0.86 -10.71
CA GLY A 74 -9.42 -1.00 -10.96
C GLY A 74 -8.64 -1.47 -9.75
N CYS A 75 -7.36 -1.64 -9.96
CA CYS A 75 -6.40 -1.97 -8.93
C CYS A 75 -5.11 -1.20 -9.18
N GLN A 76 -4.63 -0.50 -8.16
CA GLN A 76 -3.33 0.15 -8.16
C GLN A 76 -2.30 -0.81 -7.57
N PHE A 77 -1.19 -1.00 -8.26
CA PHE A 77 0.03 -1.56 -7.69
C PHE A 77 0.99 -0.41 -7.37
N GLU A 78 1.54 -0.44 -6.17
CA GLU A 78 2.47 0.58 -5.66
C GLU A 78 3.76 -0.11 -5.18
N LEU A 79 4.89 0.29 -5.76
CA LEU A 79 6.22 0.05 -5.19
C LEU A 79 6.66 1.32 -4.47
N THR A 80 6.92 1.23 -3.17
CA THR A 80 7.22 2.39 -2.34
C THR A 80 8.51 2.22 -1.57
N ARG A 81 9.38 3.22 -1.73
CA ARG A 81 10.51 3.46 -0.83
C ARG A 81 10.03 4.30 0.34
N ILE A 82 10.20 3.79 1.56
CA ILE A 82 9.73 4.40 2.80
C ILE A 82 10.95 4.75 3.69
N VAL A 83 11.02 5.99 4.15
CA VAL A 83 12.05 6.45 5.10
C VAL A 83 11.40 6.99 6.35
N LEU A 84 11.80 6.49 7.51
CA LEU A 84 11.36 6.97 8.82
C LEU A 84 12.33 8.04 9.32
N ALA A 85 11.91 9.29 9.36
CA ALA A 85 12.78 10.37 9.83
C ALA A 85 12.91 10.36 11.36
N GLY A 86 14.06 10.79 11.88
CA GLY A 86 14.25 11.07 13.32
C GLY A 86 14.53 9.86 14.22
N ARG A 87 14.70 8.64 13.68
CA ARG A 87 15.05 7.44 14.47
C ARG A 87 16.42 6.83 14.17
N GLY A 88 17.30 7.53 13.46
CA GLY A 88 18.64 7.04 13.13
C GLY A 88 18.69 5.85 12.15
N CYS A 89 17.54 5.27 11.78
CA CYS A 89 17.42 4.35 10.66
C CYS A 89 17.49 5.12 9.35
N GLU A 90 18.70 5.26 8.79
CA GLU A 90 18.90 5.86 7.47
C GLU A 90 18.52 4.91 6.32
N GLU A 91 18.44 3.60 6.60
CA GLU A 91 18.10 2.62 5.58
C GLU A 91 16.61 2.66 5.22
N PRO A 92 16.30 2.76 3.91
CA PRO A 92 14.92 2.77 3.45
C PRO A 92 14.30 1.37 3.55
N TRP A 93 13.01 1.35 3.89
CA TRP A 93 12.17 0.18 3.71
C TRP A 93 11.57 0.20 2.30
N TRP A 94 11.27 -0.99 1.79
CA TRP A 94 10.53 -1.14 0.53
C TRP A 94 9.23 -1.89 0.79
N SER A 95 8.14 -1.43 0.20
CA SER A 95 6.86 -2.11 0.21
C SER A 95 6.31 -2.26 -1.20
N CYS A 96 5.74 -3.42 -1.48
CA CYS A 96 4.89 -3.66 -2.64
C CYS A 96 3.45 -3.81 -2.14
N SER A 97 2.50 -3.06 -2.69
CA SER A 97 1.11 -3.12 -2.24
C SER A 97 0.12 -3.02 -3.38
N PHE A 98 -1.04 -3.64 -3.19
CA PHE A 98 -2.18 -3.56 -4.10
C PHE A 98 -3.36 -2.88 -3.40
N GLU A 99 -3.98 -1.91 -4.07
CA GLU A 99 -5.18 -1.22 -3.60
C GLU A 99 -6.25 -1.29 -4.69
N ALA A 100 -7.29 -2.09 -4.44
CA ALA A 100 -8.42 -2.20 -5.35
C ALA A 100 -9.52 -1.21 -5.01
N PHE A 101 -10.17 -0.68 -6.03
CA PHE A 101 -11.30 0.23 -5.90
C PHE A 101 -12.44 -0.18 -6.83
N GLY A 102 -13.65 0.23 -6.46
CA GLY A 102 -14.89 -0.12 -7.14
C GLY A 102 -16.08 -0.08 -6.20
N GLN A 103 -17.21 -0.63 -6.64
CA GLN A 103 -18.35 -0.85 -5.75
C GLN A 103 -17.99 -1.90 -4.69
N PRO A 104 -18.50 -1.83 -3.45
CA PRO A 104 -18.11 -2.75 -2.38
C PRO A 104 -18.13 -4.24 -2.75
N PRO A 105 -19.12 -4.75 -3.52
CA PRO A 105 -19.13 -6.15 -3.93
C PRO A 105 -18.01 -6.54 -4.92
N SER A 106 -17.43 -5.59 -5.65
CA SER A 106 -16.40 -5.85 -6.67
C SER A 106 -14.97 -5.69 -6.16
N VAL A 107 -14.74 -5.01 -5.03
CA VAL A 107 -13.38 -4.70 -4.53
C VAL A 107 -12.50 -5.94 -4.39
N LEU A 108 -13.03 -7.03 -3.84
CA LEU A 108 -12.25 -8.25 -3.64
C LEU A 108 -11.82 -8.90 -4.95
N ARG A 109 -12.78 -9.05 -5.87
CA ARG A 109 -12.53 -9.55 -7.22
C ARG A 109 -11.54 -8.65 -7.96
N ASN A 110 -11.68 -7.33 -7.81
CA ASN A 110 -10.80 -6.37 -8.45
C ASN A 110 -9.36 -6.48 -7.94
N LEU A 111 -9.19 -6.73 -6.63
CA LEU A 111 -7.88 -6.99 -6.03
C LEU A 111 -7.25 -8.25 -6.63
N GLU A 112 -8.00 -9.35 -6.67
CA GLU A 112 -7.51 -10.64 -7.19
C GLU A 112 -7.12 -10.52 -8.68
N SER A 113 -7.99 -9.93 -9.51
CA SER A 113 -7.70 -9.72 -10.94
C SER A 113 -6.53 -8.76 -11.19
N GLY A 114 -6.37 -7.73 -10.37
CA GLY A 114 -5.24 -6.81 -10.46
C GLY A 114 -3.91 -7.49 -10.10
N MET A 115 -3.92 -8.30 -9.04
CA MET A 115 -2.76 -9.09 -8.62
C MET A 115 -2.37 -10.12 -9.67
N GLU A 116 -3.34 -10.87 -10.20
CA GLU A 116 -3.11 -11.80 -11.32
C GLU A 116 -2.54 -11.08 -12.55
N PHE A 117 -3.05 -9.90 -12.88
CA PHE A 117 -2.53 -9.13 -14.00
C PHE A 117 -1.06 -8.73 -13.79
N VAL A 118 -0.71 -8.17 -12.63
CA VAL A 118 0.66 -7.71 -12.35
C VAL A 118 1.62 -8.88 -12.24
N PHE A 119 1.23 -9.97 -11.57
CA PHE A 119 2.10 -11.13 -11.36
C PHE A 119 2.25 -12.07 -12.57
N ARG A 120 1.58 -11.79 -13.70
CA ARG A 120 1.96 -12.40 -14.98
C ARG A 120 3.43 -12.17 -15.33
N THR A 121 3.98 -11.05 -14.88
CA THR A 121 5.43 -10.82 -14.85
C THR A 121 5.88 -10.94 -13.39
N PRO A 122 6.46 -12.09 -12.98
CA PRO A 122 6.83 -12.29 -11.60
C PRO A 122 7.89 -11.26 -11.16
N PRO A 123 7.87 -10.83 -9.88
CA PRO A 123 8.88 -9.95 -9.36
C PRO A 123 10.27 -10.61 -9.43
N PRO A 124 11.36 -9.83 -9.57
CA PRO A 124 12.72 -10.36 -9.59
C PRO A 124 13.19 -10.90 -8.23
N LEU A 125 12.37 -10.75 -7.19
CA LEU A 125 12.63 -11.14 -5.81
C LEU A 125 11.39 -11.86 -5.26
N PRO A 126 11.55 -12.92 -4.45
CA PRO A 126 10.43 -13.54 -3.76
C PRO A 126 9.70 -12.56 -2.84
N LEU A 127 8.38 -12.67 -2.80
CA LEU A 127 7.49 -11.99 -1.86
C LEU A 127 6.88 -13.05 -0.94
N PRO A 128 7.55 -13.44 0.16
CA PRO A 128 7.07 -14.49 1.04
C PRO A 128 6.03 -13.96 2.03
N GLU A 129 5.17 -14.87 2.50
CA GLU A 129 4.09 -14.55 3.42
C GLU A 129 4.59 -13.96 4.76
N ASP A 130 5.70 -14.46 5.29
CA ASP A 130 6.29 -14.02 6.57
C ASP A 130 6.86 -12.59 6.54
N ARG A 131 6.98 -12.00 5.34
CA ARG A 131 7.34 -10.59 5.13
C ARG A 131 6.16 -9.74 4.66
N SER A 132 4.96 -10.31 4.59
CA SER A 132 3.75 -9.60 4.24
C SER A 132 3.00 -9.12 5.49
N MET A 133 2.78 -7.82 5.57
CA MET A 133 2.00 -7.22 6.66
C MET A 133 1.32 -5.92 6.21
N SER A 134 0.26 -5.53 6.92
CA SER A 134 -0.39 -4.26 6.64
C SER A 134 0.50 -3.08 7.05
N TYR A 135 0.36 -1.96 6.34
CA TYR A 135 1.13 -0.76 6.63
C TYR A 135 0.97 -0.25 8.09
N PRO A 136 -0.24 -0.28 8.70
CA PRO A 136 -0.39 0.06 10.12
C PRO A 136 0.37 -0.89 11.06
N TYR A 137 0.33 -2.20 10.78
CA TYR A 137 1.05 -3.18 11.58
C TYR A 137 2.56 -2.93 11.52
N TRP A 138 3.10 -2.71 10.31
CA TRP A 138 4.51 -2.35 10.12
C TRP A 138 4.90 -1.09 10.91
N LEU A 139 4.12 -0.01 10.84
CA LEU A 139 4.38 1.20 11.62
C LEU A 139 4.44 0.94 13.13
N MET A 140 3.55 0.08 13.64
CA MET A 140 3.53 -0.29 15.05
C MET A 140 4.81 -1.04 15.45
N GLN A 141 5.29 -1.96 14.61
CA GLN A 141 6.57 -2.65 14.83
C GLN A 141 7.75 -1.65 14.88
N CYS A 142 7.74 -0.65 13.99
CA CYS A 142 8.76 0.41 14.00
C CYS A 142 8.72 1.30 15.26
N THR A 143 7.60 1.35 15.98
CA THR A 143 7.50 2.10 17.26
C THR A 143 7.90 1.29 18.48
N GLN A 144 7.77 -0.03 18.45
CA GLN A 144 8.02 -0.91 19.60
C GLN A 144 9.51 -1.23 19.80
N HIS A 145 10.33 -1.11 18.74
CA HIS A 145 11.77 -1.34 18.79
C HIS A 145 12.58 -0.04 18.99
N SER A 146 12.08 0.87 19.82
CA SER A 146 12.74 2.17 20.08
C SER A 146 12.72 2.54 21.55
#